data_AF-E7DQ73-F1
#
_entry.id   AF-E7DQ73-F1
#
_cell.length_a   1.000
_cell.length_b   1.000
_cell.length_c   1.000
_cell.angle_alpha   90.00
_cell.angle_beta   90.00
_cell.angle_gamma   90.00
#
_symmetry.space_group_name_H-M   'P 1'
#
loop_
_entity.id
_entity.type
_entity.pdbx_description
1 polymer ?
#
loop_
_entity_poly.entity_id
_entity_poly.type
_entity_poly.pdbx_seq_one_letter_code
_entity_poly.pdbx_strand_id
1 'polypeptide(L)'
;MNEKRYSSLDLSKSLSDFKEKLTKLLEIKNLSEWSAQTFKDREEEIRNTALTLAGECIAVLLNKLSQSQEALDIASSQIKSLPNQKIRKHGNYTRQILTVGRSK
;
A
#
# COMPACT_ATOMS: atom_id res chain seq x y z
N MET A 1 15.54 -14.78 -3.47
CA MET A 1 14.85 -14.91 -2.17
C MET A 1 13.82 -13.80 -2.12
N ASN A 2 12.52 -14.11 -2.28
CA ASN A 2 11.47 -13.09 -2.31
C ASN A 2 11.22 -12.62 -0.88
N GLU A 3 11.73 -11.44 -0.52
CA GLU A 3 11.33 -10.78 0.71
C GLU A 3 9.84 -10.44 0.60
N LYS A 4 9.01 -11.29 1.20
CA LYS A 4 7.60 -11.02 1.35
C LYS A 4 7.48 -9.85 2.31
N ARG A 5 7.35 -8.65 1.77
CA ARG A 5 6.96 -7.44 2.50
C ARG A 5 5.51 -7.61 2.92
N TYR A 6 5.29 -8.37 3.98
CA TYR A 6 4.00 -8.42 4.65
C TYR A 6 3.82 -7.06 5.33
N SER A 7 2.81 -6.30 4.92
CA SER A 7 2.39 -5.13 5.69
C SER A 7 1.97 -5.62 7.06
N SER A 8 2.56 -5.06 8.12
CA SER A 8 2.20 -5.46 9.49
C SER A 8 0.76 -5.09 9.84
N LEU A 9 0.09 -4.28 9.01
CA LEU A 9 -1.20 -3.59 9.24
C LEU A 9 -1.28 -2.81 10.56
N ASP A 10 -0.19 -2.77 11.32
CA ASP A 10 -0.02 -2.10 12.59
C ASP A 10 0.55 -0.71 12.35
N LEU A 11 -0.36 0.25 12.16
CA LEU A 11 -0.03 1.64 11.88
C LEU A 11 0.80 2.27 13.03
N SER A 12 0.58 1.84 14.26
CA SER A 12 1.27 2.40 15.43
C SER A 12 2.76 2.05 15.40
N LYS A 13 3.07 0.79 15.06
CA LYS A 13 4.45 0.35 14.87
C LYS A 13 5.11 1.05 13.69
N SER A 14 4.44 1.10 12.55
CA SER A 14 4.91 1.80 11.34
C SER A 14 5.23 3.28 11.59
N LEU A 15 4.39 3.98 12.34
CA LEU A 15 4.62 5.38 12.72
C LEU A 15 5.81 5.54 13.67
N SER A 16 5.97 4.62 14.62
CA SER A 16 7.13 4.60 15.52
C SER A 16 8.43 4.41 14.74
N ASP A 17 8.47 3.40 13.87
CA ASP A 17 9.63 3.08 13.04
C ASP A 17 9.97 4.22 12.08
N PHE A 18 8.95 4.85 11.49
CA PHE A 18 9.11 6.04 10.64
C PHE A 18 9.69 7.22 11.42
N LYS A 19 9.16 7.52 12.60
CA LYS A 19 9.64 8.61 13.44
C LYS A 19 11.09 8.39 13.84
N GLU A 20 11.45 7.18 14.24
CA GLU A 20 12.83 6.83 14.60
C GLU A 20 13.79 7.03 13.42
N LYS A 21 13.43 6.51 12.23
CA LYS A 21 14.24 6.66 11.01
C LYS A 21 14.39 8.12 10.58
N LEU A 22 13.30 8.88 10.55
CA LEU A 22 13.36 10.31 10.23
C LEU A 22 14.22 11.09 11.21
N THR A 23 14.09 10.81 12.51
CA THR A 23 14.88 11.53 13.53
C THR A 23 16.37 11.31 13.30
N LYS A 24 16.79 10.08 12.97
CA LYS A 24 18.18 9.76 12.63
C LYS A 24 18.65 10.46 11.35
N LEU A 25 17.79 10.57 10.33
CA LEU A 25 18.13 11.23 9.06
C LEU A 25 18.22 12.76 9.18
N LEU A 26 17.40 13.33 10.06
CA LEU A 26 17.36 14.76 10.36
C LEU A 26 18.42 15.18 11.39
N GLU A 27 19.00 14.25 12.15
CA GLU A 27 20.14 14.55 13.02
C GLU A 27 21.34 15.03 12.18
N ILE A 28 21.70 16.29 12.39
CA ILE A 28 22.86 16.95 11.77
C ILE A 28 24.02 16.83 12.76
N LYS A 29 24.90 15.83 12.58
CA LYS A 29 26.07 15.62 13.46
C LYS A 29 27.32 16.36 12.99
N ASN A 30 27.65 16.30 11.69
CA ASN A 30 28.87 16.92 11.14
C ASN A 30 28.56 17.69 9.84
N LEU A 31 28.37 19.01 9.91
CA LEU A 31 28.13 19.87 8.73
C LEU A 31 29.27 19.84 7.70
N SER A 32 30.50 19.52 8.13
CA SER A 32 31.67 19.45 7.25
C SER A 32 31.64 18.29 6.26
N GLU A 33 30.81 17.27 6.50
CA GLU A 33 30.65 16.10 5.62
C GLU A 33 29.55 16.30 4.57
N TRP A 34 28.87 17.44 4.59
CA TRP A 34 27.72 17.70 3.71
C TRP A 34 28.20 18.19 2.35
N SER A 35 28.22 17.26 1.40
CA SER A 35 28.29 17.53 -0.03
C SER A 35 26.90 17.53 -0.67
N ALA A 36 26.79 18.08 -1.88
CA ALA A 36 25.55 18.02 -2.66
C ALA A 36 25.04 16.57 -2.85
N GLN A 37 25.97 15.60 -2.95
CA GLN A 37 25.63 14.19 -3.06
C GLN A 37 25.00 13.66 -1.77
N THR A 38 25.64 13.90 -0.62
CA THR A 38 25.11 13.45 0.68
C THR A 38 23.75 14.07 1.02
N PHE A 39 23.49 15.29 0.55
CA PHE A 39 22.17 15.93 0.70
C PHE A 39 21.10 15.20 -0.12
N LYS A 40 21.41 14.89 -1.38
CA LYS A 40 20.52 14.16 -2.28
C LYS A 40 20.22 12.75 -1.77
N ASP A 41 21.23 12.03 -1.27
CA ASP A 41 21.07 10.68 -0.75
C ASP A 41 20.15 10.67 0.49
N ARG A 42 20.33 11.63 1.41
CA ARG A 42 19.43 11.79 2.57
C ARG A 42 18.00 12.16 2.15
N GLU A 43 17.85 13.06 1.19
CA GLU A 43 16.55 13.46 0.67
C GLU A 43 15.80 12.26 0.06
N GLU A 44 16.51 11.43 -0.72
CA GLU A 44 15.98 10.21 -1.29
C GLU A 44 15.58 9.20 -0.21
N GLU A 45 16.38 9.04 0.84
CA GLU A 45 16.08 8.14 1.95
C GLU A 45 14.85 8.61 2.76
N ILE A 46 14.73 9.91 3.03
CA ILE A 46 13.54 10.52 3.64
C ILE A 46 12.31 10.28 2.77
N ARG A 47 12.43 10.47 1.46
CA ARG A 47 11.34 10.23 0.51
C ARG A 47 10.91 8.76 0.50
N ASN A 48 11.87 7.83 0.48
CA ASN A 48 11.59 6.39 0.47
C ASN A 48 10.93 5.92 1.77
N THR A 49 11.36 6.44 2.92
CA THR A 49 10.71 6.15 4.20
C THR A 49 9.27 6.68 4.25
N ALA A 50 9.03 7.89 3.74
CA ALA A 50 7.68 8.46 3.64
C ALA A 50 6.77 7.65 2.69
N LEU A 51 7.28 7.23 1.53
CA LEU A 51 6.54 6.38 0.58
C LEU A 51 6.17 5.02 1.18
N THR A 52 7.07 4.44 1.99
CA THR A 52 6.80 3.18 2.67
C THR A 52 5.64 3.33 3.65
N LEU A 53 5.65 4.38 4.48
CA LEU A 53 4.56 4.67 5.42
C LEU A 53 3.23 4.91 4.69
N ALA A 54 3.26 5.68 3.59
CA ALA A 54 2.06 5.91 2.77
C ALA A 54 1.47 4.60 2.22
N GLY A 55 2.33 3.69 1.76
CA GLY A 55 1.91 2.36 1.31
C GLY A 55 1.23 1.55 2.41
N GLU A 56 1.73 1.61 3.65
CA GLU A 56 1.13 0.94 4.80
C GLU A 56 -0.22 1.56 5.19
N CYS A 57 -0.34 2.89 5.18
CA CYS A 57 -1.61 3.59 5.40
C CYS A 57 -2.67 3.16 4.37
N ILE A 58 -2.29 3.08 3.09
CA ILE A 58 -3.19 2.62 2.02
C ILE A 58 -3.59 1.16 2.23
N ALA A 59 -2.65 0.29 2.60
CA ALA A 59 -2.95 -1.12 2.87
C ALA A 59 -3.96 -1.28 4.04
N VAL A 60 -3.78 -0.50 5.11
CA VAL A 60 -4.73 -0.47 6.24
C VAL A 60 -6.11 0.04 5.81
N LEU A 61 -6.15 1.11 5.02
CA LEU A 61 -7.40 1.65 4.49
C LEU A 61 -8.14 0.62 3.64
N LEU A 62 -7.44 0.00 2.68
CA LEU A 62 -8.01 -1.04 1.82
C LEU A 62 -8.53 -2.23 2.62
N ASN A 63 -7.82 -2.63 3.68
CA ASN A 63 -8.27 -3.69 4.57
C ASN A 63 -9.54 -3.30 5.35
N LYS A 64 -9.65 -2.04 5.81
CA LYS A 64 -10.87 -1.56 6.46
C LYS A 64 -12.05 -1.47 5.49
N LEU A 65 -11.80 -1.03 4.26
CA LEU A 65 -12.82 -0.95 3.21
C LEU A 65 -13.32 -2.33 2.79
N SER A 66 -12.44 -3.33 2.68
CA SER A 66 -12.84 -4.70 2.32
C SER A 66 -13.72 -5.37 3.38
N GLN A 67 -13.59 -4.96 4.65
CA GLN A 67 -14.39 -5.46 5.76
C GLN A 67 -15.66 -4.64 6.02
N SER A 68 -15.79 -3.46 5.40
CA SER A 68 -16.94 -2.58 5.60
C SER A 68 -18.09 -2.94 4.66
N GLN A 69 -19.24 -3.31 5.24
CA GLN A 69 -20.44 -3.64 4.48
C GLN A 69 -20.96 -2.45 3.65
N GLU A 70 -20.92 -1.24 4.21
CA GLU A 70 -21.35 -0.02 3.52
C GLU A 70 -20.48 0.26 2.28
N ALA A 71 -19.17 0.09 2.40
CA ALA A 71 -18.25 0.25 1.27
C ALA A 71 -18.53 -0.79 0.17
N LEU A 72 -18.83 -2.03 0.55
CA LEU A 72 -19.21 -3.09 -0.39
C LEU A 72 -20.56 -2.83 -1.06
N ASP A 73 -21.53 -2.28 -0.34
CA ASP A 73 -22.85 -1.93 -0.87
C ASP A 73 -22.78 -0.74 -1.84
N ILE A 74 -21.98 0.28 -1.53
CA ILE A 74 -21.69 1.40 -2.43
C ILE A 74 -20.97 0.90 -3.68
N ALA A 75 -19.92 0.09 -3.54
CA ALA A 75 -19.22 -0.48 -4.69
C ALA A 75 -20.16 -1.32 -5.56
N SER A 76 -21.03 -2.12 -4.93
CA SER A 76 -22.01 -2.95 -5.62
C SER A 76 -23.06 -2.11 -6.36
N SER A 77 -23.54 -1.02 -5.77
CA SER A 77 -24.50 -0.12 -6.42
C SER A 77 -23.86 0.64 -7.58
N GLN A 78 -22.60 1.08 -7.45
CA GLN A 78 -21.84 1.71 -8.52
C GLN A 78 -21.61 0.75 -9.70
N ILE A 79 -21.20 -0.50 -9.42
CA ILE A 79 -21.04 -1.55 -10.45
C ILE A 79 -22.36 -1.82 -11.17
N LYS A 80 -23.48 -1.86 -10.45
CA LYS A 80 -24.82 -2.06 -11.03
C LYS A 80 -25.31 -0.85 -11.84
N SER A 81 -24.91 0.36 -11.45
CA SER A 81 -25.25 1.61 -12.13
C SER A 81 -24.37 1.91 -13.34
N LEU A 82 -23.21 1.25 -13.46
CA LEU A 82 -22.43 1.31 -14.68
C LEU A 82 -23.32 0.79 -15.82
N PRO A 83 -23.56 1.59 -16.87
CA PRO A 83 -24.24 1.08 -18.04
C PRO A 83 -23.54 -0.21 -18.45
N ASN A 84 -24.30 -1.21 -18.92
CA ASN A 84 -23.74 -2.37 -19.62
C ASN A 84 -22.91 -1.85 -20.81
N GLN A 85 -21.66 -1.45 -20.55
CA GLN A 85 -20.66 -1.26 -21.57
C GLN A 85 -20.68 -2.60 -22.26
N LYS A 86 -20.98 -2.58 -23.56
CA LYS A 86 -20.85 -3.75 -24.40
C LYS A 86 -19.39 -4.19 -24.28
N ILE A 87 -19.10 -5.03 -23.29
CA ILE A 87 -17.88 -5.82 -23.21
C ILE A 87 -17.92 -6.53 -24.56
N ARG A 88 -17.07 -6.10 -25.48
CA ARG A 88 -16.95 -6.77 -26.77
C ARG A 88 -16.61 -8.20 -26.42
N LYS A 89 -17.59 -9.11 -26.63
CA LYS A 89 -17.43 -10.53 -26.40
C LYS A 89 -16.31 -11.00 -27.32
N HIS A 90 -15.07 -11.02 -26.85
CA HIS A 90 -14.12 -11.96 -27.40
C HIS A 90 -14.59 -13.32 -26.90
N GLY A 91 -15.25 -14.06 -27.81
CA GLY A 91 -15.77 -15.44 -27.72
C GLY A 91 -15.79 -16.12 -26.35
N ASN A 92 -16.95 -16.68 -25.97
CA ASN A 92 -17.20 -17.47 -24.74
C ASN A 92 -15.94 -18.11 -24.14
N TYR A 93 -15.26 -17.40 -23.24
CA TYR A 93 -14.19 -17.95 -22.42
C TYR A 93 -14.67 -17.98 -20.97
N THR A 94 -15.26 -19.11 -20.60
CA THR A 94 -15.70 -19.42 -19.25
C THR A 94 -14.47 -19.66 -18.37
N ARG A 95 -14.11 -18.69 -17.52
CA ARG A 95 -13.14 -18.91 -16.45
C ARG A 95 -13.85 -19.56 -15.27
N GLN A 96 -13.62 -20.86 -15.06
CA GLN A 96 -13.95 -21.50 -13.79
C GLN A 96 -12.92 -21.06 -12.75
N ILE A 97 -13.33 -20.20 -11.82
CA ILE A 97 -12.51 -19.87 -10.65
C ILE A 97 -12.77 -20.98 -9.62
N LEU A 98 -11.87 -21.96 -9.58
CA LEU A 98 -11.83 -22.98 -8.54
C LEU A 98 -11.29 -22.33 -7.26
N THR A 99 -12.20 -21.93 -6.37
CA THR A 99 -11.82 -21.53 -5.01
C THR A 99 -11.47 -22.79 -4.23
N VAL A 100 -10.18 -23.16 -4.20
CA VAL A 100 -9.68 -24.23 -3.32
C VAL A 100 -9.60 -23.72 -1.88
N GLY A 101 -10.76 -23.69 -1.21
CA GLY A 101 -10.93 -23.49 0.22
C GLY A 101 -11.47 -24.77 0.85
N ARG A 102 -10.63 -25.40 1.67
CA ARG A 102 -10.78 -26.70 2.35
C ARG A 102 -12.11 -26.84 3.13
N SER A 103 -12.93 -27.84 2.82
CA SER A 103 -13.96 -28.37 3.74
C SER A 103 -13.33 -29.44 4.64
N LYS A 104 -13.74 -29.43 5.92
CA LYS A 104 -13.38 -30.41 6.95
C LYS A 104 -13.69 -31.85 6.53
#